data_AF-A0A964QUP3-F1
#
_entry.id   AF-A0A964QUP3-F1
#
_cell.length_a   1.000
_cell.length_b   1.000
_cell.length_c   1.000
_cell.angle_alpha   90.00
_cell.angle_beta   90.00
_cell.angle_gamma   90.00
#
_symmetry.space_group_name_H-M   'P 1'
#
loop_
_entity.id
_entity.type
_entity.pdbx_description
1 polymer ?
#
loop_
_entity_poly.entity_id
_entity_poly.type
_entity_poly.pdbx_seq_one_letter_code
_entity_poly.pdbx_strand_id
1 'polypeptide(L)'
;MNYHEQLEEILKLVDRQDAYQRLVALFLQGPEEARDLIRAKWDFGCKWVLPNMQRLACRKNERYSCDERVLAILVYAAIKNLKNEDLREKLLAWANVYHCCLAAGIVPEELFRRAASVSSPRMAQMMMDFINRSKDNKSMEAFELISRTNSDGETEIKPSWHKWWETLGTK
;
A
#
# COMPACT_ATOMS: atom_id res chain seq x y z
N MET A 1 -16.21 -22.73 2.97
CA MET A 1 -15.54 -22.05 4.09
C MET A 1 -16.09 -20.64 4.18
N ASN A 2 -16.75 -20.30 5.28
CA ASN A 2 -17.30 -18.95 5.49
C ASN A 2 -16.18 -17.94 5.77
N TYR A 3 -16.47 -16.63 5.74
CA TYR A 3 -15.44 -15.60 5.90
C TYR A 3 -14.82 -15.56 7.31
N HIS A 4 -15.54 -16.01 8.33
CA HIS A 4 -15.00 -16.08 9.69
C HIS A 4 -13.93 -17.16 9.80
N GLU A 5 -14.19 -18.35 9.25
CA GLU A 5 -13.21 -19.45 9.18
C GLU A 5 -11.95 -19.01 8.42
N GLN A 6 -12.11 -18.35 7.28
CA GLN A 6 -10.99 -17.81 6.50
C GLN A 6 -10.16 -16.81 7.31
N LEU A 7 -10.82 -15.90 8.02
CA LEU A 7 -10.15 -14.90 8.85
C LEU A 7 -9.39 -15.57 10.01
N GLU A 8 -9.98 -16.57 10.66
CA GLU A 8 -9.31 -17.31 11.73
C GLU A 8 -8.06 -18.06 11.24
N GLU A 9 -8.13 -18.70 10.07
CA GLU A 9 -6.97 -19.33 9.45
C GLU A 9 -5.86 -18.31 9.16
N ILE A 10 -6.23 -17.16 8.59
CA ILE A 10 -5.29 -16.07 8.31
C ILE A 10 -4.56 -15.61 9.58
N LEU A 11 -5.29 -15.44 10.69
CA LEU A 11 -4.69 -14.98 11.94
C LEU A 11 -3.69 -16.01 12.53
N LYS A 12 -3.91 -17.30 12.27
CA LYS A 12 -3.04 -18.41 12.73
C LYS A 12 -1.78 -18.61 11.88
N LEU A 13 -1.69 -18.05 10.67
CA LEU A 13 -0.57 -18.29 9.73
C LEU A 13 0.79 -17.77 10.21
N VAL A 14 1.74 -18.64 10.57
CA VAL A 14 3.08 -18.23 11.05
C VAL A 14 3.75 -17.18 10.14
N ASP A 15 3.64 -17.36 8.83
CA ASP A 15 4.10 -16.41 7.82
C ASP A 15 3.22 -15.16 7.79
N ARG A 16 3.71 -14.07 8.39
CA ARG A 16 2.96 -12.81 8.51
C ARG A 16 2.84 -12.03 7.20
N GLN A 17 3.72 -12.27 6.23
CA GLN A 17 3.59 -11.65 4.91
C GLN A 17 2.47 -12.32 4.12
N ASP A 18 2.42 -13.66 4.15
CA ASP A 18 1.33 -14.43 3.52
C ASP A 18 0.00 -14.18 4.21
N ALA A 19 -0.01 -14.11 5.54
CA ALA A 19 -1.20 -13.74 6.30
C ALA A 19 -1.77 -12.40 5.84
N TYR A 20 -0.90 -11.39 5.67
CA TYR A 20 -1.35 -10.08 5.21
C TYR A 20 -1.91 -10.12 3.79
N GLN A 21 -1.22 -10.80 2.86
CA GLN A 21 -1.69 -10.89 1.48
C GLN A 21 -3.05 -11.61 1.38
N ARG A 22 -3.26 -12.67 2.17
CA ARG A 22 -4.55 -13.36 2.24
C ARG A 22 -5.63 -12.48 2.87
N LEU A 23 -5.30 -11.66 3.87
CA LEU A 23 -6.24 -10.69 4.43
C LEU A 23 -6.66 -9.66 3.37
N VAL A 24 -5.72 -9.17 2.56
CA VAL A 24 -6.01 -8.27 1.44
C VAL A 24 -6.95 -8.93 0.43
N ALA A 25 -6.70 -10.18 0.06
CA ALA A 25 -7.57 -10.93 -0.84
C ALA A 25 -8.98 -11.12 -0.25
N LEU A 26 -9.08 -11.53 1.01
CA LEU A 26 -10.34 -11.67 1.73
C LEU A 26 -11.09 -10.34 1.80
N PHE A 27 -10.39 -9.24 2.09
CA PHE A 27 -11.00 -7.92 2.17
C PHE A 27 -11.50 -7.44 0.81
N LEU A 28 -10.78 -7.70 -0.29
CA LEU A 28 -11.16 -7.30 -1.64
C LEU A 28 -12.37 -8.09 -2.15
N GLN A 29 -12.35 -9.41 -1.97
CA GLN A 29 -13.34 -10.35 -2.52
C GLN A 29 -14.56 -10.51 -1.61
N GLY A 30 -14.42 -10.26 -0.31
CA GLY A 30 -15.47 -10.44 0.68
C GLY A 30 -16.62 -9.43 0.52
N PRO A 31 -17.82 -9.78 1.02
CA PRO A 31 -18.96 -8.86 1.04
C PRO A 31 -18.74 -7.74 2.08
N GLU A 32 -19.63 -6.76 2.11
CA GLU A 32 -19.52 -5.58 2.99
C GLU A 32 -19.42 -5.97 4.48
N GLU A 33 -20.18 -6.99 4.90
CA GLU A 33 -20.18 -7.49 6.28
C GLU A 33 -18.79 -8.03 6.70
N ALA A 34 -18.09 -8.68 5.79
CA ALA A 34 -16.73 -9.17 6.05
C ALA A 34 -15.73 -8.01 6.15
N ARG A 35 -15.87 -6.99 5.31
CA ARG A 35 -15.03 -5.79 5.36
C ARG A 35 -15.24 -5.03 6.66
N ASP A 36 -16.48 -4.89 7.11
CA ASP A 36 -16.81 -4.21 8.36
C ASP A 36 -16.30 -4.96 9.58
N LEU A 37 -16.39 -6.29 9.60
CA LEU A 37 -15.75 -7.10 10.62
C LEU A 37 -14.24 -6.85 10.69
N ILE A 38 -13.57 -6.83 9.52
CA ILE A 38 -12.13 -6.58 9.44
C ILE A 38 -11.78 -5.18 9.97
N ARG A 39 -12.50 -4.14 9.54
CA ARG A 39 -12.29 -2.75 10.01
C ARG A 39 -12.55 -2.58 11.50
N ALA A 40 -13.55 -3.28 12.04
CA ALA A 40 -13.94 -3.20 13.44
C ALA A 40 -12.89 -3.82 14.36
N LYS A 41 -12.32 -4.96 13.96
CA LYS A 41 -11.33 -5.72 14.74
C LYS A 41 -9.88 -5.36 14.43
N TRP A 42 -9.64 -4.53 13.42
CA TRP A 42 -8.29 -4.08 13.05
C TRP A 42 -7.55 -3.49 14.27
N ASP A 43 -6.31 -3.90 14.57
CA ASP A 43 -5.36 -4.72 13.80
C ASP A 43 -5.28 -6.20 14.22
N PHE A 44 -6.27 -6.70 14.96
CA PHE A 44 -6.32 -8.03 15.55
C PHE A 44 -5.20 -8.32 16.56
N GLY A 45 -4.56 -7.27 17.11
CA GLY A 45 -3.50 -7.41 18.11
C GLY A 45 -2.24 -8.10 17.56
N CYS A 46 -2.03 -8.05 16.24
CA CYS A 46 -0.90 -8.71 15.59
C CYS A 46 -0.12 -7.73 14.71
N LYS A 47 1.20 -7.98 14.58
CA LYS A 47 2.07 -7.17 13.74
C LYS A 47 1.98 -7.64 12.28
N TRP A 48 1.38 -6.82 11.44
CA TRP A 48 1.29 -7.05 9.99
C TRP A 48 2.61 -6.69 9.29
N VAL A 49 3.05 -7.55 8.37
CA VAL A 49 4.22 -7.31 7.52
C VAL A 49 3.75 -6.75 6.18
N LEU A 50 3.85 -5.44 6.02
CA LEU A 50 3.47 -4.74 4.80
C LEU A 50 4.57 -4.86 3.73
N PRO A 51 4.23 -4.76 2.43
CA PRO A 51 5.22 -4.62 1.38
C PRO A 51 6.18 -3.46 1.63
N ASN A 52 7.44 -3.63 1.23
CA ASN A 52 8.42 -2.55 1.30
C ASN A 52 8.05 -1.45 0.29
N MET A 53 7.62 -0.30 0.79
CA MET A 53 7.22 0.87 0.00
C MET A 53 8.26 1.29 -1.05
N GLN A 54 9.55 1.16 -0.73
CA GLN A 54 10.62 1.59 -1.63
C GLN A 54 10.79 0.66 -2.83
N ARG A 55 10.35 -0.59 -2.69
CA ARG A 55 10.57 -1.68 -3.65
C ARG A 55 9.31 -2.09 -4.39
N LEU A 56 8.22 -1.33 -4.29
CA LEU A 56 6.94 -1.69 -4.93
C LEU A 56 7.05 -1.86 -6.45
N ALA A 57 8.02 -1.22 -7.10
CA ALA A 57 8.29 -1.38 -8.53
C ALA A 57 9.31 -2.48 -8.88
N CYS A 58 10.05 -2.99 -7.89
CA CYS A 58 11.04 -4.07 -8.06
C CYS A 58 10.36 -5.40 -8.34
N ARG A 59 10.94 -6.29 -9.14
CA ARG A 59 10.40 -7.63 -9.46
C ARG A 59 11.31 -8.74 -8.96
N LYS A 60 12.63 -8.52 -8.95
CA LYS A 60 13.62 -9.51 -8.50
C LYS A 60 13.56 -9.68 -7.00
N ASN A 61 13.62 -10.94 -6.57
CA ASN A 61 13.59 -11.34 -5.16
C ASN A 61 12.32 -10.92 -4.40
N GLU A 62 11.23 -10.62 -5.11
CA GLU A 62 9.93 -10.30 -4.53
C GLU A 62 9.00 -11.50 -4.66
N ARG A 63 8.34 -11.86 -3.55
CA ARG A 63 7.41 -13.02 -3.51
C ARG A 63 6.11 -12.77 -4.28
N TYR A 64 5.65 -11.53 -4.28
CA TYR A 64 4.39 -11.12 -4.92
C TYR A 64 4.68 -10.11 -6.02
N SER A 65 3.81 -10.08 -7.02
CA SER A 65 3.91 -9.13 -8.13
C SER A 65 3.86 -7.67 -7.67
N CYS A 66 4.30 -6.74 -8.52
CA CYS A 66 4.18 -5.31 -8.26
C CYS A 66 2.72 -4.90 -8.03
N ASP A 67 1.77 -5.40 -8.83
CA ASP A 67 0.34 -5.14 -8.69
C ASP A 67 -0.20 -5.57 -7.32
N GLU A 68 0.12 -6.80 -6.90
CA GLU A 68 -0.33 -7.35 -5.62
C GLU A 68 0.20 -6.53 -4.44
N ARG A 69 1.48 -6.13 -4.49
CA ARG A 69 2.10 -5.36 -3.41
C ARG A 69 1.59 -3.93 -3.35
N VAL A 70 1.43 -3.28 -4.50
CA VAL A 70 0.82 -1.94 -4.55
C VAL A 70 -0.61 -2.00 -4.02
N LEU A 71 -1.41 -2.95 -4.51
CA LEU A 71 -2.80 -3.06 -4.09
C LEU A 71 -2.91 -3.34 -2.59
N ALA A 72 -2.01 -4.16 -2.03
CA ALA A 72 -1.95 -4.41 -0.60
C ALA A 72 -1.75 -3.11 0.19
N ILE A 73 -0.82 -2.24 -0.22
CA ILE A 73 -0.63 -0.91 0.41
C ILE A 73 -1.88 -0.04 0.32
N LEU A 74 -2.58 -0.03 -0.82
CA LEU A 74 -3.82 0.74 -0.95
C LEU A 74 -4.95 0.17 -0.09
N VAL A 75 -5.06 -1.15 0.01
CA VAL A 75 -6.05 -1.84 0.84
C VAL A 75 -5.76 -1.64 2.34
N TYR A 76 -4.50 -1.53 2.75
CA TYR A 76 -4.15 -1.11 4.11
C TYR A 76 -4.87 0.19 4.50
N ALA A 77 -4.81 1.20 3.63
CA ALA A 77 -5.49 2.47 3.85
C ALA A 77 -7.01 2.28 3.91
N ALA A 78 -7.58 1.44 3.04
CA ALA A 78 -9.00 1.10 3.02
C ALA A 78 -9.48 0.43 4.32
N ILE A 79 -8.66 -0.46 4.90
CA ILE A 79 -8.95 -1.14 6.17
C ILE A 79 -8.87 -0.17 7.34
N LYS A 80 -7.77 0.59 7.44
CA LYS A 80 -7.59 1.56 8.54
C LYS A 80 -8.62 2.69 8.52
N ASN A 81 -9.14 3.03 7.34
CA ASN A 81 -10.24 3.96 7.17
C ASN A 81 -10.09 5.28 7.96
N LEU A 82 -8.95 5.96 7.80
CA LEU A 82 -8.61 7.24 8.46
C LEU A 82 -8.41 7.18 9.98
N LYS A 83 -8.45 6.01 10.62
CA LYS A 83 -8.18 5.90 12.06
C LYS A 83 -6.73 6.29 12.36
N ASN A 84 -6.55 7.37 13.14
CA ASN A 84 -5.28 7.82 13.72
C ASN A 84 -4.13 8.06 12.70
N GLU A 85 -4.44 8.55 11.49
CA GLU A 85 -3.40 8.80 10.49
C GLU A 85 -3.30 10.26 10.09
N ASP A 86 -2.06 10.76 10.00
CA ASP A 86 -1.73 12.05 9.42
C ASP A 86 -2.05 12.03 7.91
N LEU A 87 -2.86 12.98 7.47
CA LEU A 87 -3.22 13.16 6.07
C LEU A 87 -1.97 13.34 5.19
N ARG A 88 -0.94 14.02 5.69
CA ARG A 88 0.31 14.27 4.97
C ARG A 88 1.04 12.96 4.68
N GLU A 89 1.19 12.10 5.69
CA GLU A 89 1.83 10.79 5.53
C GLU A 89 1.07 9.92 4.53
N LYS A 90 -0.26 9.97 4.56
CA LYS A 90 -1.12 9.24 3.62
C LYS A 90 -0.93 9.72 2.18
N LEU A 91 -0.94 11.04 1.97
CA LEU A 91 -0.72 11.62 0.64
C LEU A 91 0.68 11.29 0.11
N LEU A 92 1.70 11.32 0.97
CA LEU A 92 3.05 10.90 0.62
C LEU A 92 3.10 9.41 0.23
N ALA A 93 2.45 8.53 1.01
CA ALA A 93 2.39 7.11 0.71
C ALA A 93 1.69 6.85 -0.63
N TRP A 94 0.61 7.57 -0.93
CA TRP A 94 -0.09 7.48 -2.21
C TRP A 94 0.73 8.03 -3.38
N ALA A 95 1.49 9.10 -3.19
CA ALA A 95 2.44 9.58 -4.19
C ALA A 95 3.53 8.54 -4.49
N ASN A 96 4.08 7.91 -3.45
CA ASN A 96 5.05 6.84 -3.62
C ASN A 96 4.44 5.66 -4.41
N VAL A 97 3.26 5.20 -4.01
CA VAL A 97 2.52 4.15 -4.72
C VAL A 97 2.27 4.52 -6.19
N TYR A 98 1.78 5.74 -6.45
CA TYR A 98 1.49 6.23 -7.79
C TYR A 98 2.74 6.16 -8.70
N HIS A 99 3.87 6.66 -8.22
CA HIS A 99 5.10 6.62 -9.03
C HIS A 99 5.68 5.21 -9.14
N CYS A 100 5.48 4.35 -8.13
CA CYS A 100 5.88 2.95 -8.23
C CYS A 100 5.08 2.20 -9.29
N CYS A 101 3.77 2.49 -9.42
CA CYS A 101 2.97 1.97 -10.53
C CYS A 101 3.56 2.38 -11.88
N LEU A 102 3.86 3.68 -12.06
CA LEU A 102 4.44 4.18 -13.31
C LEU A 102 5.77 3.50 -13.64
N ALA A 103 6.66 3.34 -12.64
CA ALA A 103 7.95 2.66 -12.82
C ALA A 103 7.79 1.16 -13.15
N ALA A 104 6.75 0.51 -12.62
CA ALA A 104 6.44 -0.90 -12.90
C ALA A 104 5.68 -1.13 -14.22
N GLY A 105 5.22 -0.07 -14.89
CA GLY A 105 4.37 -0.15 -16.09
C GLY A 105 2.90 -0.45 -15.78
N ILE A 106 2.44 -0.15 -14.57
CA ILE A 106 1.08 -0.37 -14.08
C ILE A 106 0.28 0.93 -14.24
N VAL A 107 -1.01 0.83 -14.61
CA VAL A 107 -1.94 1.97 -14.65
C VAL A 107 -2.39 2.31 -13.22
N PRO A 108 -1.91 3.41 -12.60
CA PRO A 108 -2.21 3.68 -11.20
C PRO A 108 -3.72 3.86 -10.95
N GLU A 109 -4.44 4.47 -11.90
CA GLU A 109 -5.88 4.74 -11.81
C GLU A 109 -6.71 3.47 -11.61
N GLU A 110 -6.27 2.32 -12.11
CA GLU A 110 -6.99 1.06 -11.97
C GLU A 110 -6.88 0.52 -10.53
N LEU A 111 -5.68 0.52 -9.96
CA LEU A 111 -5.45 0.04 -8.60
C LEU A 111 -6.08 0.97 -7.55
N PHE A 112 -5.99 2.29 -7.75
CA PHE A 112 -6.68 3.26 -6.89
C PHE A 112 -8.19 3.08 -6.94
N ARG A 113 -8.79 2.92 -8.12
CA ARG A 113 -10.24 2.66 -8.25
C ARG A 113 -10.65 1.35 -7.59
N ARG A 114 -9.84 0.30 -7.75
CA ARG A 114 -10.09 -0.99 -7.11
C ARG A 114 -10.09 -0.87 -5.59
N ALA A 115 -9.09 -0.21 -5.00
CA ALA A 115 -9.05 0.03 -3.56
C ALA A 115 -10.18 0.97 -3.08
N ALA A 116 -10.53 2.00 -3.86
CA ALA A 116 -11.63 2.90 -3.55
C ALA A 116 -12.98 2.18 -3.52
N SER A 117 -13.23 1.24 -4.44
CA SER A 117 -14.48 0.47 -4.52
C SER A 117 -14.79 -0.37 -3.28
N VAL A 118 -13.76 -0.66 -2.46
CA VAL A 118 -13.85 -1.46 -1.24
C VAL A 118 -13.59 -0.62 0.02
N SER A 119 -13.44 0.70 -0.13
CA SER A 119 -13.18 1.65 0.93
C SER A 119 -14.47 2.26 1.47
N SER A 120 -14.40 2.96 2.60
CA SER A 120 -15.52 3.83 3.01
C SER A 120 -15.73 4.96 1.99
N PRO A 121 -16.91 5.60 1.93
CA PRO A 121 -17.16 6.70 1.01
C PRO A 121 -16.13 7.84 1.11
N ARG A 122 -15.72 8.20 2.33
CA ARG A 122 -14.73 9.25 2.56
C ARG A 122 -13.33 8.83 2.09
N MET A 123 -12.90 7.62 2.40
CA MET A 123 -11.58 7.12 1.96
C MET A 123 -11.54 6.95 0.43
N ALA A 124 -12.61 6.43 -0.16
CA ALA A 124 -12.78 6.33 -1.61
C ALA A 124 -12.66 7.71 -2.27
N GLN A 125 -13.39 8.70 -1.75
CA GLN A 125 -13.30 10.08 -2.25
C GLN A 125 -11.86 10.60 -2.17
N MET A 126 -11.16 10.42 -1.05
CA MET A 126 -9.78 10.89 -0.91
C MET A 126 -8.80 10.21 -1.88
N MET A 127 -8.93 8.89 -2.08
CA MET A 127 -8.14 8.16 -3.08
C MET A 127 -8.40 8.70 -4.49
N MET A 128 -9.67 8.99 -4.81
CA MET A 128 -10.07 9.53 -6.11
C MET A 128 -9.65 11.00 -6.28
N ASP A 129 -9.71 11.81 -5.23
CA ASP A 129 -9.23 13.19 -5.24
C ASP A 129 -7.73 13.22 -5.50
N PHE A 130 -6.97 12.32 -4.87
CA PHE A 130 -5.54 12.20 -5.10
C PHE A 130 -5.23 11.82 -6.56
N ILE A 131 -5.87 10.78 -7.10
CA ILE A 131 -5.55 10.32 -8.47
C ILE A 131 -5.94 11.34 -9.54
N ASN A 132 -6.99 12.13 -9.28
CA ASN A 132 -7.48 13.19 -10.17
C ASN A 132 -6.71 14.51 -10.06
N ARG A 133 -5.70 14.61 -9.18
CA ARG A 133 -4.81 15.78 -9.14
C ARG A 133 -4.13 15.99 -10.48
N SER A 134 -3.84 17.26 -10.80
CA SER A 134 -2.97 17.61 -11.92
C SER A 134 -1.62 16.90 -11.79
N LYS A 135 -0.95 16.65 -12.93
CA LYS A 135 0.35 15.97 -12.97
C LYS A 135 1.37 16.61 -12.02
N ASP A 136 1.39 17.94 -11.95
CA ASP A 136 2.30 18.69 -11.09
C ASP A 136 2.01 18.44 -9.61
N ASN A 137 0.73 18.40 -9.22
CA ASN A 137 0.27 18.18 -7.85
C ASN A 137 0.32 16.70 -7.39
N LYS A 138 0.72 15.79 -8.28
CA LYS A 138 1.07 14.40 -7.97
C LYS A 138 2.48 14.03 -8.43
N SER A 139 3.31 15.01 -8.79
CA SER A 139 4.68 14.79 -9.26
C SER A 139 5.59 14.28 -8.13
N MET A 140 6.74 13.71 -8.48
CA MET A 140 7.74 13.33 -7.46
C MET A 140 8.23 14.55 -6.69
N GLU A 141 8.43 15.68 -7.37
CA GLU A 141 8.89 16.93 -6.78
C GLU A 141 7.92 17.47 -5.71
N ALA A 142 6.60 17.47 -6.00
CA ALA A 142 5.58 17.94 -5.05
C ALA A 142 5.54 17.16 -3.72
N PHE A 143 6.10 15.94 -3.72
CA PHE A 143 6.18 15.06 -2.57
C PHE A 143 7.62 14.79 -2.11
N GLU A 144 8.58 15.52 -2.67
CA GLU A 144 10.02 15.35 -2.48
C GLU A 144 10.45 13.88 -2.59
N LEU A 145 9.90 13.14 -3.55
CA LEU A 145 10.28 11.77 -3.85
C LEU A 145 11.47 11.76 -4.81
N ILE A 146 12.30 10.72 -4.68
CA ILE A 146 13.41 10.45 -5.59
C ILE A 146 13.32 9.02 -6.10
N SER A 147 13.79 8.83 -7.34
CA SER A 147 13.98 7.51 -7.96
C SER A 147 15.46 7.13 -7.90
N ARG A 148 15.75 5.86 -7.62
CA ARG A 148 17.08 5.26 -7.64
C ARG A 148 17.04 3.91 -8.33
N THR A 149 18.09 3.58 -9.07
CA THR A 149 18.32 2.22 -9.56
C THR A 149 19.12 1.42 -8.52
N ASN A 150 18.61 0.26 -8.12
CA ASN A 150 19.31 -0.63 -7.18
C ASN A 150 20.34 -1.53 -7.90
N SER A 151 21.04 -2.39 -7.15
CA SER A 151 22.07 -3.30 -7.69
C SER A 151 21.53 -4.30 -8.71
N ASP A 152 20.22 -4.54 -8.69
CA ASP A 152 19.53 -5.46 -9.60
C ASP A 152 19.07 -4.78 -10.90
N GLY A 153 19.34 -3.48 -11.05
CA GLY A 153 18.89 -2.67 -12.18
C GLY A 153 17.43 -2.22 -12.08
N GLU A 154 16.80 -2.36 -10.92
CA GLU A 154 15.39 -2.06 -10.71
C GLU A 154 15.18 -0.69 -10.06
N THR A 155 14.03 -0.08 -10.34
CA THR A 155 13.67 1.23 -9.81
C THR A 155 13.11 1.11 -8.39
N GLU A 156 13.68 1.90 -7.49
CA GLU A 156 13.20 2.15 -6.14
C GLU A 156 12.77 3.61 -5.99
N ILE A 157 11.69 3.85 -5.27
CA ILE A 157 11.16 5.20 -5.04
C ILE A 157 11.09 5.46 -3.54
N LYS A 158 11.77 6.52 -3.08
CA LYS A 158 11.81 6.86 -1.65
C LYS A 158 11.70 8.37 -1.43
N PRO A 159 11.27 8.82 -0.25
CA PRO A 159 11.37 10.24 0.10
C PRO A 159 12.83 10.72 0.11
N SER A 160 13.06 11.95 -0.34
CA SER A 160 14.39 12.55 -0.49
C SER A 160 15.12 12.68 0.85
N TRP A 161 14.38 12.95 1.94
CA TRP A 161 14.93 13.07 3.28
C TRP A 161 15.43 11.75 3.88
N HIS A 162 15.15 10.60 3.25
CA HIS A 162 15.82 9.34 3.60
C HIS A 162 17.31 9.33 3.21
N LYS A 163 17.83 10.37 2.54
CA LYS A 163 19.28 10.57 2.34
C LYS A 163 20.05 10.88 3.64
N TRP A 164 19.41 11.41 4.68
CA TRP A 164 20.13 11.85 5.90
C TRP A 164 20.67 10.71 6.78
N TRP A 165 20.09 9.51 6.71
CA TRP A 165 20.56 8.36 7.48
C TRP A 165 21.72 7.61 6.81
N GLU A 166 21.86 7.71 5.48
CA GLU A 166 22.94 7.04 4.73
C GLU A 166 24.25 7.86 4.72
N THR A 167 24.21 9.18 4.99
CA THR A 167 25.40 10.04 5.07
C THR A 167 25.94 10.30 6.49
N LEU A 168 25.28 9.81 7.53
CA LEU A 168 25.73 9.91 8.93
C LEU A 168 26.25 8.56 9.51
N GLY A 169 26.32 7.51 8.69
CA GLY A 169 26.82 6.17 9.05
C GLY A 169 28.27 5.88 8.66
N THR A 170 29.04 6.87 8.22
CA THR A 170 30.49 6.78 8.07
C THR A 170 31.16 7.88 8.87
N LYS A 171 31.40 7.59 10.15
CA LYS A 171 32.63 7.90 10.89
C LYS A 171 32.66 7.08 12.17
#